data_AF-A0A5N5EC80-F1
#
_entry.id   AF-A0A5N5EC80-F1
#
_cell.length_a   1.000
_cell.length_b   1.000
_cell.length_c   1.000
_cell.angle_alpha   90.00
_cell.angle_beta   90.00
_cell.angle_gamma   90.00
#
_symmetry.space_group_name_H-M   'P 1'
#
loop_
_entity.id
_entity.type
_entity.pdbx_description
1 polymer ?
#
loop_
_entity_poly.entity_id
_entity_poly.type
_entity_poly.pdbx_seq_one_letter_code
_entity_poly.pdbx_strand_id
1 'polypeptide(L)' 'MPHIRTARTAQRLAVRALAAHGLAHPLTLALLAVVSTATARAWEAGHRVADTHPAPVQRADRGR' A
#
# COMPACT_ATOMS: atom_id res chain seq x y z
N MET A 1 -4.23 4.77 -12.65
CA MET A 1 -2.96 4.84 -11.88
C MET A 1 -2.14 3.56 -12.05
N PRO A 2 -0.94 3.64 -12.63
CA PRO A 2 -0.09 2.48 -12.94
C PRO A 2 0.36 1.70 -11.69
N HIS A 3 0.56 2.36 -10.55
CA HIS A 3 1.02 1.72 -9.30
C HIS A 3 0.03 0.68 -8.74
N ILE A 4 -1.28 0.92 -8.88
CA ILE A 4 -2.32 0.00 -8.41
C ILE A 4 -2.32 -1.29 -9.24
N ARG A 5 -2.08 -1.19 -10.56
CA ARG A 5 -2.01 -2.35 -11.45
C ARG A 5 -0.79 -3.21 -11.12
N THR A 6 0.37 -2.59 -10.91
CA THR A 6 1.61 -3.27 -10.52
C THR A 6 1.43 -4.02 -9.19
N ALA A 7 0.83 -3.38 -8.18
CA ALA A 7 0.57 -4.01 -6.89
C ALA A 7 -0.33 -5.25 -7.03
N ARG A 8 -1.40 -5.17 -7.84
CA ARG A 8 -2.32 -6.29 -8.05
C ARG A 8 -1.66 -7.48 -8.76
N THR A 9 -0.77 -7.22 -9.72
CA THR A 9 -0.01 -8.29 -10.39
C THR A 9 0.96 -8.97 -9.44
N ALA A 10 1.69 -8.19 -8.63
CA ALA A 10 2.61 -8.72 -7.63
C ALA A 10 1.88 -9.58 -6.57
N GLN A 11 0.70 -9.15 -6.11
CA GLN A 11 -0.14 -9.93 -5.19
C GLN A 11 -0.58 -11.28 -5.80
N ARG A 12 -1.01 -11.31 -7.07
CA ARG A 12 -1.40 -12.56 -7.74
C ARG A 12 -0.24 -13.54 -7.88
N LEU A 13 0.96 -13.04 -8.16
CA LEU A 13 2.17 -13.86 -8.23
C LEU A 13 2.55 -14.43 -6.85
N ALA A 14 2.47 -13.60 -5.80
CA ALA A 14 2.72 -14.05 -4.43
C ALA A 14 1.74 -15.15 -3.99
N VAL A 15 0.44 -15.01 -4.28
CA VAL A 15 -0.57 -16.04 -3.97
C VAL A 15 -0.31 -17.34 -4.72
N ARG A 16 0.07 -17.27 -6.01
CA ARG A 16 0.42 -18.47 -6.79
C ARG A 16 1.68 -19.16 -6.27
N ALA A 17 2.72 -18.41 -5.93
CA ALA A 17 3.94 -18.96 -5.35
C ALA A 17 3.68 -19.60 -3.99
N LEU A 18 2.84 -18.98 -3.15
CA LEU A 18 2.43 -19.53 -1.86
C LEU A 18 1.65 -20.83 -2.01
N ALA A 19 0.73 -20.91 -2.98
CA ALA A 19 -0.03 -22.12 -3.25
C ALA A 19 0.83 -23.26 -3.82
N ALA A 20 1.86 -22.94 -4.61
CA ALA A 20 2.72 -23.94 -5.25
C ALA A 20 3.87 -24.43 -4.36
N HIS A 21 4.45 -23.57 -3.52
CA HIS A 21 5.69 -23.85 -2.80
C HIS A 21 5.59 -23.69 -1.27
N GLY A 22 4.50 -23.10 -0.77
CA GLY A 22 4.35 -22.79 0.65
C GLY A 22 5.20 -21.61 1.14
N LEU A 23 5.09 -21.32 2.44
CA LEU A 23 5.75 -20.18 3.11
C LEU A 23 7.25 -20.39 3.39
N ALA A 24 7.73 -21.64 3.38
CA ALA A 24 9.14 -21.95 3.62
C ALA A 24 10.02 -21.72 2.38
N HIS A 25 9.43 -21.51 1.19
CA HIS A 25 10.18 -21.38 -0.03
C HIS A 25 10.74 -19.96 -0.21
N PRO A 26 12.05 -19.79 -0.48
CA PRO A 26 12.69 -18.47 -0.55
C PRO A 26 12.09 -17.55 -1.62
N LEU A 27 11.63 -18.12 -2.75
CA LEU A 27 10.91 -17.38 -3.80
C LEU A 27 9.60 -16.73 -3.28
N THR A 28 8.83 -17.44 -2.45
CA THR A 28 7.60 -16.92 -1.85
C THR A 28 7.91 -15.75 -0.93
N LEU A 29 8.96 -15.86 -0.10
CA LEU A 29 9.40 -14.80 0.80
C LEU A 29 9.91 -13.56 0.04
N ALA A 30 10.68 -13.76 -1.05
CA ALA A 30 11.15 -12.67 -1.89
C ALA A 30 9.99 -11.90 -2.56
N LEU A 31 8.99 -12.62 -3.08
CA LEU A 31 7.80 -12.01 -3.68
C LEU A 31 6.95 -11.26 -2.63
N LEU A 32 6.79 -11.81 -1.43
CA LEU A 32 6.11 -11.13 -0.33
C LEU A 32 6.82 -9.84 0.06
N ALA A 33 8.15 -9.84 0.16
CA ALA A 33 8.92 -8.64 0.45
C ALA A 33 8.69 -7.53 -0.61
N VAL A 34 8.74 -7.89 -1.90
CA VAL A 34 8.46 -6.95 -3.01
C VAL A 34 7.04 -6.38 -2.92
N VAL A 35 6.04 -7.23 -2.64
CA VAL A 35 4.64 -6.80 -2.48
C VAL A 35 4.50 -5.84 -1.30
N SER A 36 5.10 -6.15 -0.15
CA SER A 36 5.08 -5.30 1.04
C SER A 36 5.71 -3.93 0.77
N THR A 37 6.88 -3.88 0.11
CA THR A 37 7.52 -2.63 -0.27
C THR A 37 6.70 -1.83 -1.27
N ALA A 38 6.12 -2.47 -2.28
CA ALA A 38 5.27 -1.80 -3.26
C ALA A 38 4.00 -1.22 -2.62
N THR A 39 3.41 -1.95 -1.68
CA THR A 39 2.23 -1.51 -0.92
C THR A 39 2.57 -0.35 0.01
N ALA A 40 3.71 -0.42 0.72
CA ALA A 40 4.21 0.68 1.55
C ALA A 40 4.47 1.94 0.71
N ARG A 41 5.08 1.80 -0.48
CA ARG A 41 5.26 2.93 -1.40
C ARG A 41 3.95 3.49 -1.94
N ALA A 42 2.96 2.64 -2.21
CA ALA A 42 1.64 3.08 -2.62
C ALA A 42 0.91 3.83 -1.49
N TRP A 43 1.10 3.42 -0.23
CA TRP A 43 0.62 4.13 0.95
C TRP A 43 1.30 5.48 1.14
N GLU A 44 2.63 5.52 1.09
CA GLU A 44 3.40 6.76 1.22
C GLU A 44 3.12 7.73 0.06
N ALA A 45 2.98 7.23 -1.17
CA ALA A 45 2.57 8.02 -2.33
C ALA A 45 1.10 8.48 -2.26
N GLY A 46 0.28 7.82 -1.44
CA GLY A 46 -1.15 8.06 -1.26
C GLY A 46 -1.52 8.92 -0.06
N HIS A 47 -0.55 9.53 0.62
CA HIS A 47 -0.73 10.26 1.88
C HIS A 47 -0.97 9.33 3.07
N ARG A 48 -0.09 9.45 4.08
CA ARG A 48 -0.36 9.04 5.46
C ARG A 48 -1.78 9.45 5.82
N VAL A 49 -2.35 8.72 6.75
CA VAL A 49 -3.56 8.99 7.54
C VAL A 49 -3.68 10.41 8.17
N ALA A 50 -2.84 11.37 7.79
CA ALA A 50 -2.94 12.80 8.07
C ALA A 50 -4.03 13.54 7.26
N ASP A 51 -4.56 12.96 6.18
CA ASP A 51 -5.85 13.39 5.59
C ASP A 51 -7.06 12.67 6.23
N THR A 52 -6.82 11.72 7.14
CA THR A 52 -7.88 11.03 7.90
C THR A 52 -8.44 11.89 9.04
N HIS A 53 -7.98 13.14 9.14
CA HIS A 53 -8.74 14.19 9.79
C HIS A 53 -8.49 15.52 9.04
N PRO A 54 -9.47 16.11 8.35
CA PRO A 54 -9.39 17.53 8.07
C PRO A 54 -9.33 18.23 9.43
N ALA A 55 -8.20 18.85 9.76
CA ALA A 55 -8.18 19.86 10.80
C ALA A 55 -9.18 20.94 10.32
N PRO A 56 -10.18 21.32 11.14
CA PRO A 56 -11.15 22.32 10.72
C PRO A 56 -10.46 23.69 10.71
N VAL A 57 -9.83 24.03 9.58
CA VAL A 57 -9.50 25.42 9.29
C VAL A 57 -10.74 26.07 8.68
N GLN A 58 -11.15 27.19 9.29
CA GLN A 58 -12.31 28.05 8.99
C GLN A 58 -13.63 27.80 9.74
N ARG A 59 -13.68 28.39 10.94
CA ARG A 59 -14.63 29.44 11.37
C ARG A 59 -14.14 29.87 12.75
N ALA A 60 -13.32 30.91 12.90
CA ALA A 60 -13.81 32.27 12.88
C ALA A 60 -12.65 33.26 12.63
N ASP A 61 -12.33 33.49 11.36
CA ASP A 61 -12.05 34.86 10.90
C ASP A 61 -13.36 35.42 10.32
N ARG A 62 -14.30 35.70 11.23
CA ARG A 62 -15.47 36.53 10.96
C ARG A 62 -16.05 36.97 12.30
N GLY A 63 -15.52 38.05 12.85
CA GLY A 63 -16.02 38.60 14.10
C GLY A 63 -15.18 39.76 14.63
N ARG A 64 -15.17 40.85 13.86
CA ARG A 64 -15.20 42.26 14.31
C ARG A 64 -14.22 42.73 15.38
#